data_AF-A0A930N6T8-F1
#
_entry.id   AF-A0A930N6T8-F1
#
_cell.length_a   1.000
_cell.length_b   1.000
_cell.length_c   1.000
_cell.angle_alpha   90.00
_cell.angle_beta   90.00
_cell.angle_gamma   90.00
#
_symmetry.space_group_name_H-M   'P 1'
#
loop_
_entity.id
_entity.type
_entity.pdbx_description
1 polymer ?
#
loop_
_entity_poly.entity_id
_entity_poly.type
_entity_poly.pdbx_seq_one_letter_code
_entity_poly.pdbx_strand_id
1 'polypeptide(L)'
;MNKIKSILVNLSRILLALTFIFSGFVKAIDPLGSQYKIAEYLEAVQLSAYIPDWAQLILSVGLSAIEFTLGVMLLLAIRRRLASKLSLIMMVVMTLVTLWLTVSNP
;
A
#
# COMPACT_ATOMS: atom_id res chain seq x y z
N MET A 1 -4.11 -6.29 32.40
CA MET A 1 -4.26 -5.73 31.02
C MET A 1 -5.67 -6.01 30.53
N ASN A 2 -6.52 -4.99 30.43
CA ASN A 2 -7.98 -5.12 30.26
C ASN A 2 -8.34 -5.91 28.98
N LYS A 3 -9.15 -6.97 29.11
CA LYS A 3 -9.60 -7.85 27.99
C LYS A 3 -10.10 -7.07 26.77
N ILE A 4 -10.75 -5.93 27.01
CA ILE A 4 -11.25 -4.99 25.99
C ILE A 4 -10.13 -4.51 25.05
N LYS A 5 -8.95 -4.15 25.58
CA LYS A 5 -7.82 -3.68 24.75
C LYS A 5 -7.34 -4.78 23.80
N SER A 6 -7.30 -6.03 24.26
CA SER A 6 -6.87 -7.17 23.44
C SER A 6 -7.85 -7.44 22.29
N ILE A 7 -9.15 -7.39 22.59
CA ILE A 7 -10.21 -7.58 21.59
C ILE A 7 -10.13 -6.48 20.52
N LEU A 8 -10.01 -5.22 20.94
CA LEU A 8 -9.95 -4.08 20.02
C LEU A 8 -8.74 -4.17 19.08
N VAL A 9 -7.56 -4.53 19.60
CA VAL A 9 -6.34 -4.69 18.78
C VAL A 9 -6.46 -5.85 17.79
N ASN A 10 -7.12 -6.94 18.17
CA ASN A 10 -7.31 -8.07 17.28
C ASN A 10 -8.32 -7.75 16.16
N LEU A 11 -9.38 -7.02 16.50
CA LEU A 11 -10.36 -6.55 15.52
C LEU A 11 -9.75 -5.56 14.52
N SER A 12 -9.01 -4.56 15.00
CA SER A 12 -8.34 -3.59 14.12
C SER A 12 -7.33 -4.27 13.20
N ARG A 13 -6.63 -5.30 13.69
CA ARG A 13 -5.71 -6.10 12.88
C ARG A 13 -6.44 -6.84 11.77
N ILE A 14 -7.55 -7.51 12.07
CA ILE A 14 -8.31 -8.27 11.07
C ILE A 14 -8.85 -7.32 10.00
N LEU A 15 -9.40 -6.18 10.40
CA LEU A 15 -9.87 -5.16 9.46
C LEU A 15 -8.73 -4.68 8.55
N LEU A 16 -7.58 -4.32 9.12
CA LEU A 16 -6.43 -3.84 8.35
C LEU A 16 -5.83 -4.92 7.44
N ALA A 17 -5.84 -6.18 7.88
CA ALA A 17 -5.40 -7.30 7.07
C ALA A 17 -6.32 -7.50 5.86
N LEU A 18 -7.64 -7.48 6.07
CA LEU A 18 -8.63 -7.64 5.00
C LEU A 18 -8.57 -6.49 3.99
N THR A 19 -8.40 -5.24 4.43
CA THR A 19 -8.27 -4.10 3.51
C THR A 19 -7.03 -4.21 2.63
N PHE A 20 -5.88 -4.61 3.20
CA PHE A 20 -4.64 -4.80 2.43
C PHE A 20 -4.74 -5.98 1.46
N ILE A 21 -5.33 -7.10 1.87
CA ILE A 21 -5.56 -8.26 0.99
C ILE A 21 -6.45 -7.86 -0.19
N PHE A 22 -7.58 -7.21 0.08
CA PHE A 22 -8.51 -6.81 -0.97
C PHE A 22 -7.89 -5.78 -1.91
N SER A 23 -7.20 -4.77 -1.38
CA SER A 23 -6.51 -3.75 -2.15
C SER A 23 -5.45 -4.35 -3.07
N GLY A 24 -4.53 -5.17 -2.53
CA GLY A 24 -3.48 -5.81 -3.32
C GLY A 24 -4.02 -6.78 -4.38
N PHE A 25 -5.11 -7.51 -4.06
CA PHE A 25 -5.76 -8.41 -5.00
C PHE A 25 -6.39 -7.68 -6.19
N VAL A 26 -7.15 -6.60 -5.94
CA VAL A 26 -7.77 -5.81 -7.01
C VAL A 26 -6.71 -5.16 -7.90
N LYS A 27 -5.63 -4.62 -7.31
CA LYS A 27 -4.51 -4.06 -8.09
C LYS A 27 -3.75 -5.11 -8.90
N ALA A 28 -3.71 -6.36 -8.44
CA ALA A 28 -3.10 -7.46 -9.20
C ALA A 28 -3.96 -7.90 -10.39
N ILE A 29 -5.29 -7.73 -10.33
CA ILE A 29 -6.20 -7.99 -11.46
C ILE A 29 -6.05 -6.91 -12.54
N ASP A 30 -5.90 -5.64 -12.14
CA ASP A 30 -5.69 -4.51 -13.05
C ASP A 30 -4.39 -3.75 -12.74
N PRO A 31 -3.23 -4.29 -13.16
CA PRO A 31 -1.94 -3.67 -12.92
C PRO A 31 -1.72 -2.42 -13.76
N LEU A 32 -2.44 -2.27 -14.89
CA LEU A 32 -2.36 -1.11 -15.78
C LEU A 32 -3.01 0.10 -15.12
N GLY A 33 -4.18 -0.05 -14.50
CA GLY A 33 -4.81 1.00 -13.71
C GLY A 33 -3.90 1.56 -12.61
N SER A 34 -3.13 0.67 -11.96
CA SER A 34 -2.14 1.07 -10.95
C SER A 34 -0.87 1.68 -11.54
N GLN A 35 -0.47 1.27 -12.75
CA GLN A 35 0.65 1.87 -13.48
C GLN A 35 0.35 3.33 -13.84
N TYR A 36 -0.85 3.65 -14.32
CA TYR A 36 -1.21 5.03 -14.67
C TYR A 36 -1.09 5.98 -13.48
N LYS A 37 -1.51 5.56 -12.28
CA LYS A 37 -1.32 6.36 -11.06
C LYS A 37 0.15 6.59 -10.72
N ILE A 38 0.99 5.57 -10.92
CA ILE A 38 2.44 5.70 -10.71
C ILE A 38 3.02 6.69 -11.72
N ALA A 39 2.58 6.63 -12.99
CA ALA A 39 3.02 7.57 -14.02
C ALA A 39 2.67 9.02 -13.65
N GLU A 40 1.44 9.27 -13.17
CA GLU A 40 1.00 10.59 -12.69
C GLU A 40 1.84 11.07 -11.49
N TYR A 41 2.14 10.18 -10.53
CA TYR A 41 3.00 10.53 -9.39
C TYR A 41 4.43 10.88 -9.83
N LEU A 42 4.97 10.18 -10.83
CA LEU A 42 6.30 10.45 -11.39
C LEU A 42 6.34 11.75 -12.20
N GLU A 43 5.29 12.02 -12.97
CA GLU A 43 5.13 13.26 -13.75
C GLU A 43 5.08 14.47 -12.84
N ALA A 44 4.33 14.40 -11.75
CA ALA A 44 4.25 15.46 -10.78
C ALA A 44 5.63 15.77 -10.15
N VAL A 45 6.48 14.75 -9.97
CA VAL A 45 7.87 14.91 -9.46
C VAL A 45 8.88 15.23 -10.58
N GLN A 46 8.42 15.45 -11.82
CA GLN A 46 9.24 15.70 -13.02
C GLN A 46 10.26 14.60 -13.33
N LEU A 47 10.01 13.38 -12.82
CA LEU A 47 10.89 12.23 -12.98
C LEU A 47 10.42 11.25 -14.07
N SER A 48 9.29 11.56 -14.73
CA SER A 48 8.67 10.74 -15.78
C SER A 48 9.61 10.43 -16.94
N ALA A 49 10.51 11.35 -17.30
CA ALA A 49 11.47 11.15 -18.39
C ALA A 49 12.56 10.09 -18.09
N TYR A 50 12.78 9.75 -16.81
CA TYR A 50 13.86 8.85 -16.40
C TYR A 50 13.41 7.41 -16.20
N ILE A 51 12.11 7.15 -16.03
CA ILE A 51 11.59 5.83 -15.67
C ILE A 51 10.70 5.31 -16.80
N PRO A 52 11.15 4.28 -17.55
CA PRO A 52 10.39 3.74 -18.67
C PRO A 52 9.15 2.96 -18.20
N ASP A 53 8.13 2.89 -19.06
CA ASP A 53 6.81 2.32 -18.75
C ASP A 53 6.86 0.87 -18.24
N TRP A 54 7.76 0.04 -18.80
CA TRP A 54 7.94 -1.34 -18.36
C TRP A 54 8.43 -1.44 -16.91
N ALA A 55 9.24 -0.48 -16.45
CA ALA A 55 9.70 -0.42 -15.07
C ALA A 55 8.58 0.04 -14.13
N GLN A 56 7.71 0.97 -14.58
CA GLN A 56 6.53 1.39 -13.84
C GLN A 56 5.54 0.24 -13.65
N LEU A 57 5.36 -0.61 -14.67
CA LEU A 57 4.53 -1.80 -14.58
C LEU A 57 5.08 -2.81 -13.58
N ILE A 58 6.39 -3.08 -13.59
CA ILE A 58 7.04 -3.95 -12.60
C ILE A 58 6.85 -3.38 -11.18
N LEU A 59 7.00 -2.06 -11.01
CA LEU A 59 6.78 -1.40 -9.72
C LEU A 59 5.32 -1.52 -9.27
N SER A 60 4.37 -1.34 -10.19
CA SER A 60 2.92 -1.49 -9.95
C SER A 60 2.58 -2.90 -9.42
N VAL A 61 3.04 -3.93 -10.13
CA VAL A 61 2.84 -5.33 -9.74
C VAL A 61 3.57 -5.65 -8.43
N GLY A 62 4.81 -5.18 -8.27
CA GLY A 62 5.61 -5.38 -7.07
C GLY A 62 4.99 -4.76 -5.82
N LEU A 63 4.49 -3.53 -5.93
CA LEU A 63 3.77 -2.86 -4.83
C LEU A 63 2.49 -3.60 -4.47
N SER A 64 1.73 -4.07 -5.46
CA SER A 64 0.51 -4.86 -5.25
C SER A 64 0.80 -6.19 -4.55
N ALA A 65 1.87 -6.88 -4.95
CA ALA A 65 2.33 -8.11 -4.31
C ALA A 65 2.78 -7.88 -2.86
N ILE A 66 3.51 -6.80 -2.58
CA ILE A 66 3.93 -6.42 -1.22
C ILE A 66 2.70 -6.13 -0.35
N GLU A 67 1.76 -5.34 -0.85
CA GLU A 67 0.53 -4.99 -0.13
C GLU A 67 -0.31 -6.24 0.22
N PHE A 68 -0.52 -7.11 -0.76
CA PHE A 68 -1.22 -8.37 -0.56
C PHE A 68 -0.50 -9.26 0.47
N THR A 69 0.82 -9.41 0.34
CA THR A 69 1.63 -10.23 1.24
C THR A 69 1.61 -9.70 2.67
N LEU A 70 1.70 -8.38 2.86
CA LEU A 70 1.57 -7.74 4.17
C LEU A 70 0.18 -7.98 4.78
N GLY A 71 -0.87 -7.91 3.97
CA GLY A 71 -2.23 -8.26 4.38
C GLY A 71 -2.35 -9.70 4.87
N VAL A 72 -1.81 -10.67 4.12
CA VAL A 72 -1.79 -12.09 4.51
C VAL A 72 -0.96 -12.32 5.79
N MET A 73 0.20 -11.68 5.91
CA MET A 73 1.03 -11.77 7.12
C MET A 73 0.30 -11.23 8.36
N LEU A 74 -0.46 -10.14 8.23
CA LEU A 74 -1.27 -9.58 9.32
C LEU A 74 -2.44 -10.48 9.68
N LEU A 75 -3.08 -11.12 8.69
CA LEU A 75 -4.18 -12.06 8.90
C LEU A 75 -3.72 -13.31 9.66
N LEU A 76 -2.63 -13.93 9.20
CA LEU A 76 -2.03 -15.12 9.81
C LEU A 76 -1.18 -14.81 11.06
N ALA A 77 -1.08 -13.55 11.45
CA ALA A 77 -0.24 -13.05 12.54
C ALA A 77 1.25 -13.44 12.45
N ILE A 78 1.75 -13.70 11.25
CA ILE A 78 3.16 -14.02 10.98
C ILE A 78 3.97 -12.73 11.15
N ARG A 79 5.00 -12.77 12.02
CA ARG A 79 5.89 -11.62 12.30
C ARG A 79 5.12 -10.30 12.57
N ARG A 80 4.03 -10.38 13.35
CA ARG A 80 3.07 -9.29 13.63
C ARG A 80 3.67 -7.88 13.82
N ARG A 81 4.77 -7.75 14.57
CA ARG A 81 5.39 -6.45 14.85
C ARG A 81 6.03 -5.82 13.60
N LEU A 82 6.59 -6.64 12.72
CA LEU A 82 7.22 -6.17 11.49
C LEU A 82 6.15 -5.84 10.44
N ALA A 83 5.15 -6.72 10.26
CA ALA A 83 4.06 -6.49 9.32
C ALA A 83 3.27 -5.21 9.64
N SER A 84 2.96 -4.95 10.93
CA SER A 84 2.30 -3.70 11.33
C SER A 84 3.16 -2.46 11.09
N LYS A 85 4.47 -2.53 11.37
CA LYS A 85 5.40 -1.41 11.09
C LYS A 85 5.50 -1.10 9.60
N LEU A 86 5.64 -2.13 8.76
CA LEU A 86 5.69 -1.96 7.31
C LEU A 86 4.37 -1.43 6.75
N SER A 87 3.23 -1.92 7.23
CA SER A 87 1.92 -1.39 6.83
C SER A 87 1.77 0.08 7.21
N LEU A 88 2.27 0.50 8.38
CA LEU A 88 2.26 1.90 8.80
C LEU A 88 3.13 2.76 7.88
N ILE A 89 4.34 2.32 7.56
CA ILE A 89 5.25 3.03 6.65
C ILE A 89 4.58 3.22 5.28
N MET A 90 3.99 2.15 4.71
CA MET A 90 3.26 2.26 3.44
C MET A 90 2.13 3.29 3.51
N MET A 91 1.28 3.22 4.53
CA MET A 91 0.15 4.14 4.67
C MET A 91 0.62 5.58 4.85
N VAL A 92 1.68 5.82 5.62
CA VAL A 92 2.27 7.16 5.78
C VAL A 92 2.79 7.68 4.44
N VAL A 93 3.55 6.88 3.69
CA VAL A 93 4.07 7.28 2.37
C VAL A 93 2.93 7.62 1.42
N MET A 94 1.92 6.76 1.30
CA MET A 94 0.76 7.00 0.42
C MET A 94 -0.04 8.24 0.85
N THR A 95 -0.17 8.48 2.15
CA THR A 95 -0.86 9.67 2.67
C THR A 95 -0.07 10.95 2.35
N LEU A 96 1.25 10.93 2.49
CA LEU A 96 2.11 12.06 2.13
C LEU A 96 2.06 12.37 0.63
N VAL A 97 2.09 11.35 -0.23
CA VAL A 97 1.93 11.52 -1.68
C VAL A 97 0.57 12.15 -2.00
N THR A 98 -0.51 11.65 -1.40
CA THR A 98 -1.87 12.18 -1.60
C THR A 98 -1.99 13.63 -1.13
N LEU A 99 -1.42 13.95 0.03
CA LEU A 99 -1.39 15.30 0.58
C LEU A 99 -0.61 16.25 -0.33
N TRP A 100 0.53 15.79 -0.84
CA TRP A 100 1.34 16.59 -1.75
C TRP A 100 0.61 16.87 -3.07
N LEU A 101 -0.06 15.88 -3.66
CA LEU A 101 -0.88 16.08 -4.86
C LEU A 101 -2.01 17.10 -4.64
N THR A 102 -2.68 17.04 -3.48
CA THR A 102 -3.77 17.97 -3.16
C THR A 102 -3.28 19.40 -2.90
N VAL A 103 -2.10 19.57 -2.30
CA VAL A 103 -1.53 20.91 -2.03
C VAL A 103 -0.89 21.51 -3.28
N SER A 104 -0.13 20.71 -4.01
CA SER A 104 0.62 21.19 -5.17
C SER A 104 -0.27 21.41 -6.39
N ASN A 105 -1.42 20.72 -6.47
CA ASN A 105 -2.38 20.77 -7.57
C ASN A 105 -1.69 21.02 -8.94
N PRO A 106 -0.73 20.13 -9.31
CA PRO A 106 0.14 20.34 -10.47
C PRO A 106 -0.64 20.40 -11.79
#